data_AF-A0A8T4HGQ8-F1
#
_entry.id   AF-A0A8T4HGQ8-F1
#
_cell.length_a   1.000
_cell.length_b   1.000
_cell.length_c   1.000
_cell.angle_alpha   90.00
_cell.angle_beta   90.00
_cell.angle_gamma   90.00
#
_symmetry.space_group_name_H-M   'P 1'
#
loop_
_entity.id
_entity.type
_entity.pdbx_description
1 polymer ?
#
loop_
_entity_poly.entity_id
_entity_poly.type
_entity_poly.pdbx_seq_one_letter_code
_entity_poly.pdbx_strand_id
1 'polypeptide(L)'
;MNAPAEATHYRLTVAAGIVDFTASNNVCHHSFSPYVSLGAYKPDILLLSLKLPVNEHLPIIALVGIEFMQEVNTNFYKIRQGSTNSLSILAVDCVPAVVDALKDFTYGTDFE
;
A
#
# COMPACT_ATOMS: atom_id res chain seq x y z
N MET A 1 -9.29 2.38 -15.43
CA MET A 1 -9.20 0.98 -14.97
C MET A 1 -10.60 0.39 -15.11
N ASN A 2 -10.80 -0.60 -15.97
CA ASN A 2 -12.11 -1.22 -16.16
C ASN A 2 -12.17 -2.54 -15.40
N ALA A 3 -13.31 -2.82 -14.77
CA ALA A 3 -13.58 -4.12 -14.16
C ALA A 3 -13.62 -5.20 -15.25
N PRO A 4 -13.12 -6.42 -14.97
CA PRO A 4 -13.35 -7.57 -15.85
C PRO A 4 -14.84 -7.80 -16.11
N ALA A 5 -15.18 -8.29 -17.29
CA ALA A 5 -16.58 -8.58 -17.67
C ALA A 5 -17.25 -9.59 -16.72
N GLU A 6 -16.48 -10.50 -16.13
CA GLU A 6 -16.97 -11.54 -15.21
C GLU A 6 -16.93 -11.11 -13.74
N ALA A 7 -16.45 -9.90 -13.44
CA ALA A 7 -16.40 -9.41 -12.07
C ALA A 7 -17.81 -9.03 -11.60
N THR A 8 -18.13 -9.47 -10.38
CA THR A 8 -19.38 -9.12 -9.69
C THR A 8 -19.11 -8.22 -8.49
N HIS A 9 -17.94 -8.39 -7.88
CA HIS A 9 -17.51 -7.72 -6.66
C HIS A 9 -16.08 -7.23 -6.79
N TYR A 10 -15.72 -6.29 -5.95
CA TYR A 10 -14.34 -5.88 -5.72
C TYR A 10 -14.07 -5.74 -4.23
N ARG A 11 -12.80 -5.79 -3.85
CA ARG A 11 -12.33 -5.33 -2.54
C ARG A 11 -11.10 -4.46 -2.71
N LEU A 12 -10.95 -3.51 -1.79
CA LEU A 12 -9.73 -2.72 -1.65
C LEU A 12 -8.80 -3.40 -0.66
N THR A 13 -7.52 -3.39 -1.00
CA THR A 13 -6.46 -3.92 -0.15
C THR A 13 -5.46 -2.80 0.09
N VAL A 14 -5.16 -2.51 1.34
CA VAL A 14 -4.03 -1.64 1.69
C VAL A 14 -2.98 -2.51 2.33
N ALA A 15 -1.73 -2.36 1.89
CA ALA A 15 -0.58 -3.03 2.47
C ALA A 15 0.49 -2.00 2.79
N ALA A 16 1.23 -2.20 3.86
CA ALA A 16 2.39 -1.40 4.18
C ALA A 16 3.47 -2.33 4.74
N GLY A 17 4.71 -2.08 4.34
CA GLY A 17 5.82 -2.89 4.78
C GLY A 17 7.09 -2.10 5.00
N ILE A 18 7.87 -2.58 5.97
CA ILE A 18 9.25 -2.16 6.19
C ILE A 18 10.11 -3.09 5.35
N VAL A 19 10.89 -2.51 4.45
CA VAL A 19 11.72 -3.26 3.50
C VAL A 19 13.17 -3.11 3.90
N ASP A 20 13.83 -4.24 4.16
CA ASP A 20 15.27 -4.29 4.34
C ASP A 20 15.92 -4.75 3.03
N PHE A 21 16.72 -3.87 2.42
CA PHE A 21 17.45 -4.17 1.19
C PHE A 21 18.80 -4.86 1.45
N THR A 22 19.23 -4.93 2.70
CA THR A 22 20.51 -5.50 3.13
C THR A 22 20.35 -6.88 3.76
N ALA A 23 19.30 -7.08 4.56
CA ALA A 23 18.89 -8.37 5.08
C ALA A 23 17.57 -8.79 4.46
N SER A 24 17.35 -10.10 4.28
CA SER A 24 16.09 -10.63 3.74
C SER A 24 14.91 -10.60 4.74
N ASN A 25 14.93 -9.68 5.71
CA ASN A 25 13.90 -9.59 6.75
C ASN A 25 12.93 -8.45 6.42
N ASN A 26 11.79 -8.80 5.83
CA ASN A 26 10.76 -7.85 5.44
C ASN A 26 9.53 -8.03 6.33
N VAL A 27 9.02 -6.93 6.90
CA VAL A 27 7.78 -6.94 7.67
C VAL A 27 6.69 -6.32 6.83
N CYS A 28 5.58 -7.02 6.62
CA CYS A 28 4.44 -6.53 5.85
C CYS A 28 3.13 -6.77 6.59
N HIS A 29 2.31 -5.73 6.68
CA HIS A 29 0.95 -5.78 7.19
C HIS A 29 -0.02 -5.38 6.09
N HIS A 30 -1.19 -6.01 6.05
CA HIS A 30 -2.23 -5.68 5.10
C HIS A 30 -3.61 -5.71 5.76
N SER A 31 -4.52 -4.95 5.17
CA SER A 31 -5.92 -4.86 5.58
C SER A 31 -6.81 -4.83 4.35
N PHE A 32 -7.99 -5.41 4.48
CA PHE A 32 -8.96 -5.56 3.41
C PHE A 32 -10.22 -4.79 3.73
N SER A 33 -10.83 -4.19 2.70
CA SER A 33 -12.22 -3.79 2.78
C SER A 33 -13.13 -5.03 2.80
N PRO A 34 -14.38 -4.86 3.24
CA PRO A 34 -15.45 -5.78 2.87
C PRO A 34 -15.57 -5.92 1.34
N TYR A 35 -16.18 -7.00 0.87
CA TYR A 35 -16.53 -7.15 -0.53
C TYR A 35 -17.64 -6.17 -0.90
N VAL A 36 -17.43 -5.40 -1.98
CA VAL A 36 -18.39 -4.42 -2.48
C VAL A 36 -18.87 -4.87 -3.85
N SER A 37 -20.18 -4.89 -4.08
CA SER A 37 -20.75 -5.20 -5.38
C SER A 37 -20.43 -4.09 -6.39
N LEU A 38 -20.05 -4.46 -7.62
CA LEU A 38 -19.72 -3.49 -8.67
C LEU A 38 -20.90 -2.60 -9.07
N GLY A 39 -22.14 -3.05 -8.84
CA GLY A 39 -23.36 -2.28 -9.09
C GLY A 39 -23.80 -1.39 -7.92
N ALA A 40 -23.06 -1.37 -6.80
CA ALA A 40 -23.46 -0.62 -5.62
C ALA A 40 -23.41 0.89 -5.87
N TYR A 41 -24.52 1.58 -5.57
CA TYR A 41 -24.62 3.02 -5.71
C TYR A 41 -23.90 3.69 -4.53
N LYS A 42 -22.60 3.94 -4.70
CA LYS A 42 -21.71 4.64 -3.76
C LYS A 42 -21.41 3.86 -2.47
N PRO A 43 -20.17 3.37 -2.27
CA PRO A 43 -19.78 2.81 -0.98
C PRO A 43 -19.76 3.90 0.11
N ASP A 44 -20.09 3.51 1.34
CA ASP A 44 -19.90 4.35 2.53
C ASP A 44 -18.42 4.72 2.74
N ILE A 45 -18.17 5.70 3.60
CA ILE A 45 -16.79 6.07 3.99
C ILE A 45 -16.11 4.84 4.59
N LEU A 46 -15.01 4.42 3.96
CA LEU A 46 -14.21 3.29 4.37
C LEU A 46 -12.87 3.77 4.92
N LEU A 47 -12.57 3.41 6.17
CA LEU A 47 -11.26 3.65 6.79
C LEU A 47 -10.46 2.35 6.82
N LEU A 48 -9.29 2.36 6.17
CA LEU A 48 -8.31 1.26 6.22
C LEU A 48 -7.07 1.76 6.95
N SER A 49 -6.75 1.15 8.09
CA SER A 49 -5.60 1.50 8.93
C SER A 49 -4.65 0.33 9.09
N LEU A 50 -3.35 0.60 9.05
CA LEU A 50 -2.30 -0.36 9.29
C LEU A 50 -1.43 0.11 10.47
N LYS A 51 -1.04 -0.84 11.32
CA LYS A 51 -0.10 -0.60 12.41
C LYS A 51 1.20 -1.33 12.10
N LEU A 52 2.29 -0.57 11.97
CA LEU A 52 3.62 -1.10 11.76
C LEU A 52 4.41 -1.05 13.08
N PRO A 53 5.41 -1.92 13.28
CA PRO A 53 6.35 -1.78 14.38
C PRO A 53 7.17 -0.49 14.22
N VAL A 54 7.73 0.00 15.33
CA VAL A 54 8.63 1.17 15.29
C VAL A 54 9.82 0.86 14.40
N ASN A 55 10.16 1.80 13.53
CA ASN A 55 11.25 1.69 12.57
C ASN A 55 11.83 3.09 12.32
N GLU A 56 13.15 3.21 12.43
CA GLU A 56 13.86 4.49 12.33
C GLU A 56 14.91 4.51 11.20
N HIS A 57 15.13 3.39 10.51
CA HIS A 57 16.27 3.27 9.58
C HIS A 57 15.93 2.62 8.25
N LEU A 58 14.80 1.91 8.17
CA LEU A 58 14.42 1.19 6.96
C LEU A 58 13.31 1.95 6.21
N PRO A 59 13.25 1.85 4.88
CA PRO A 59 12.17 2.41 4.11
C PRO A 59 10.84 1.72 4.41
N ILE A 60 9.79 2.52 4.47
CA ILE A 60 8.41 2.08 4.59
C ILE A 60 7.72 2.32 3.24
N ILE A 61 7.13 1.27 2.69
CA ILE A 61 6.36 1.34 1.45
C ILE A 61 4.90 1.04 1.76
N ALA A 62 4.01 1.97 1.44
CA ALA A 62 2.57 1.79 1.51
C ALA A 62 2.00 1.62 0.10
N LEU A 63 1.08 0.66 -0.04
CA LEU A 63 0.49 0.21 -1.28
C LEU A 63 -1.03 0.17 -1.11
N VAL A 64 -1.75 0.53 -2.16
CA VAL A 64 -3.20 0.31 -2.27
C VAL A 64 -3.47 -0.47 -3.55
N GLY A 65 -4.32 -1.48 -3.45
CA GLY A 65 -4.73 -2.30 -4.57
C GLY A 65 -6.23 -2.52 -4.59
N ILE A 66 -6.71 -2.89 -5.77
CA ILE A 66 -8.07 -3.36 -6.00
C ILE A 66 -8.01 -4.79 -6.52
N GLU A 67 -8.85 -5.64 -5.93
CA GLU A 67 -8.98 -7.04 -6.32
C GLU A 67 -10.41 -7.30 -6.78
N PHE A 68 -10.54 -7.80 -8.00
CA PHE A 68 -11.83 -8.16 -8.58
C PHE A 68 -12.17 -9.63 -8.29
N MET A 69 -13.43 -9.85 -7.93
CA MET A 69 -13.95 -11.14 -7.51
C MET A 69 -15.22 -11.49 -8.29
N GLN A 70 -15.40 -12.77 -8.54
CA GLN A 70 -16.64 -13.34 -9.05
C GLN A 70 -17.34 -14.11 -7.94
N GLU A 71 -18.59 -13.78 -7.67
CA GLU A 71 -19.45 -14.54 -6.78
C GLU A 71 -20.10 -15.67 -7.58
N VAL A 72 -19.89 -16.91 -7.14
CA VAL A 72 -20.53 -18.09 -7.71
C VAL A 72 -21.06 -18.93 -6.56
N ASN A 73 -22.36 -19.20 -6.54
CA ASN A 73 -23.02 -19.96 -5.48
C ASN A 73 -22.66 -19.43 -4.07
N THR A 74 -22.77 -18.11 -3.85
CA THR A 74 -22.44 -17.44 -2.57
C THR A 74 -20.96 -17.47 -2.15
N ASN A 75 -20.06 -17.98 -2.99
CA ASN A 75 -18.62 -17.99 -2.74
C ASN A 75 -17.90 -16.99 -3.64
N PHE A 76 -16.96 -16.23 -3.07
CA PHE A 76 -16.16 -15.25 -3.80
C PHE A 76 -14.85 -15.86 -4.31
N TYR A 77 -14.65 -15.81 -5.62
CA TYR A 77 -13.45 -16.29 -6.29
C TYR A 77 -12.66 -15.14 -6.88
N LYS A 78 -11.35 -15.12 -6.62
CA LYS A 78 -10.45 -14.12 -7.19
C LYS A 78 -10.31 -14.37 -8.68
N ILE A 79 -10.58 -13.35 -9.48
CA ILE A 79 -10.35 -13.40 -10.92
C ILE A 79 -8.84 -13.25 -11.15
N ARG A 80 -8.23 -14.28 -11.72
CA ARG A 80 -6.80 -14.32 -12.07
C ARG A 80 -6.52 -13.95 -13.52
N GLN A 81 -7.57 -13.89 -14.35
CA GLN A 81 -7.45 -13.53 -15.75
C GLN A 81 -7.58 -12.01 -15.93
N GLY A 82 -6.70 -11.43 -16.75
CA GLY A 82 -6.71 -10.02 -17.09
C GLY A 82 -5.86 -9.16 -16.14
N SER A 83 -5.10 -8.25 -16.74
CA SER A 83 -4.22 -7.23 -16.12
C SER A 83 -5.00 -6.15 -15.32
N THR A 84 -6.12 -6.51 -14.69
CA THR A 84 -7.05 -5.55 -14.09
C THR A 84 -6.90 -5.41 -12.58
N ASN A 85 -6.31 -6.40 -11.89
CA ASN A 85 -5.89 -6.19 -10.51
C ASN A 85 -4.76 -5.17 -10.53
N SER A 86 -5.04 -3.98 -10.02
CA SER A 86 -4.09 -2.88 -10.02
C SER A 86 -3.59 -2.66 -8.60
N LEU A 87 -2.29 -2.39 -8.51
CA LEU A 87 -1.60 -2.04 -7.29
C LEU A 87 -0.89 -0.71 -7.55
N SER A 88 -1.10 0.24 -6.65
CA SER A 88 -0.45 1.55 -6.68
C SER A 88 0.35 1.75 -5.41
N ILE A 89 1.51 2.38 -5.56
CA ILE A 89 2.26 2.92 -4.42
C ILE A 89 1.49 4.14 -3.92
N LEU A 90 1.13 4.13 -2.64
CA LEU A 90 0.44 5.23 -1.98
C LEU A 90 1.46 6.22 -1.40
N ALA A 91 2.48 5.68 -0.74
CA ALA A 91 3.55 6.47 -0.14
C ALA A 91 4.82 5.61 -0.04
N VAL A 92 5.95 6.29 -0.16
CA VAL A 92 7.25 5.77 0.24
C VAL A 92 7.80 6.76 1.23
N ASP A 93 8.12 6.27 2.42
CA ASP A 93 8.82 7.05 3.42
C ASP A 93 10.18 6.40 3.66
N CYS A 94 11.23 7.22 3.68
CA CYS A 94 12.56 6.78 4.06
C CYS A 94 13.08 7.74 5.11
N VAL A 95 13.61 7.20 6.21
CA VAL A 95 14.43 7.99 7.11
C VAL A 95 15.81 8.08 6.47
N PRO A 96 16.24 9.24 5.98
CA PRO A 96 17.58 9.36 5.45
C PRO A 96 18.51 9.42 6.65
N ALA A 97 19.34 8.39 6.84
CA ALA A 97 20.38 8.39 7.88
C ALA A 97 21.34 9.60 7.77
N VAL A 98 21.30 10.36 6.68
CA VAL A 98 22.17 11.50 6.36
C VAL A 98 21.49 12.86 6.58
N VAL A 99 20.15 12.95 6.66
CA VAL A 99 19.46 14.26 6.75
C VAL A 99 19.59 14.92 8.13
N ASP A 100 19.83 14.14 9.20
CA ASP A 100 20.19 14.72 10.50
C ASP A 100 21.66 15.14 10.58
N ALA A 101 22.56 14.45 9.87
CA ALA A 101 23.99 14.81 9.81
C ALA A 101 24.28 16.08 9.00
N LEU A 102 23.36 16.50 8.11
CA LEU A 102 23.53 17.70 7.28
C LEU A 102 22.95 18.98 7.89
N LYS A 103 22.20 18.89 9.01
CA LYS A 103 21.67 20.07 9.71
C LYS A 103 22.75 20.81 10.51
N ASP A 104 23.86 20.15 10.83
CA ASP A 104 24.97 20.73 11.62
C ASP A 104 26.06 21.38 10.76
N PHE A 105 25.97 21.31 9.42
CA PHE A 105 26.94 21.97 8.54
C PHE A 105 26.63 23.47 8.43
N THR A 106 26.93 24.20 9.50
CA THR A 106 26.92 25.66 9.51
C THR A 106 28.03 26.13 8.57
N TYR A 107 27.67 26.90 7.54
CA TYR A 107 28.67 27.56 6.68
C TYR A 107 29.52 28.49 7.55
N GLY A 108 30.76 28.08 7.82
CA GLY A 108 31.76 28.93 8.45
C GLY A 108 31.92 30.20 7.62
N THR A 109 31.66 31.35 8.23
CA THR A 109 31.90 32.66 7.64
C THR A 109 33.39 32.96 7.73
N ASP A 110 34.20 32.22 6.98
CA ASP A 110 35.66 32.31 7.03
C ASP A 110 36.16 32.76 5.65
N PHE A 111 35.85 34.01 5.30
CA PHE A 111 36.55 34.76 4.26
C PHE A 111 36.96 36.11 4.86
N GLU A 112 38.14 36.12 5.48
CA GLU A 112 38.97 37.34 5.62
C GLU A 112 39.94 37.43 4.43
#